data_AF-A0A090YCU0-F1
#
_entry.id   AF-A0A090YCU0-F1
#
_cell.length_a   1.000
_cell.length_b   1.000
_cell.length_c   1.000
_cell.angle_alpha   90.00
_cell.angle_beta   90.00
_cell.angle_gamma   90.00
#
_symmetry.space_group_name_H-M   'P 1'
#
loop_
_entity.id
_entity.type
_entity.pdbx_description
1 polymer ?
#
loop_
_entity_poly.entity_id
_entity_poly.type
_entity_poly.pdbx_seq_one_letter_code
_entity_poly.pdbx_strand_id
1 'polypeptide(L)'
;MIKEYDDIWNQEWRPIWGEASKGPESVEPNAIKEKMEKISNRYDELSTKNTGFKGSEKRSDSELKEKMDKFRVEFGLATNYRNNAGKAVTQGLKGIAPMKERMEEAQKSIKLSDEKFLKAVASLAEIEEKLGVKHK
;
A
#
# COMPACT_ATOMS: atom_id res chain seq x y z
N MET A 1 -0.11 11.64 1.29
CA MET A 1 -0.11 10.28 0.71
C MET A 1 0.82 9.35 1.47
N ILE A 2 2.13 9.63 1.61
CA ILE A 2 3.06 8.77 2.37
C ILE A 2 2.63 8.56 3.84
N LYS A 3 2.39 9.65 4.59
CA LYS A 3 1.88 9.53 5.97
C LYS A 3 0.58 8.72 6.08
N GLU A 4 -0.36 8.93 5.16
CA GLU A 4 -1.64 8.22 5.14
C GLU A 4 -1.45 6.72 4.84
N TYR A 5 -0.52 6.37 3.94
CA TYR A 5 -0.13 4.99 3.67
C TYR A 5 0.43 4.30 4.92
N ASP A 6 1.34 4.97 5.63
CA ASP A 6 1.94 4.46 6.87
C ASP A 6 0.93 4.40 8.03
N ASP A 7 0.02 5.36 8.13
CA ASP A 7 -1.03 5.38 9.15
C ASP A 7 -1.97 4.17 8.96
N ILE A 8 -2.41 3.88 7.72
CA ILE A 8 -3.19 2.68 7.43
C ILE A 8 -2.44 1.42 7.87
N TRP A 9 -1.15 1.32 7.55
CA TRP A 9 -0.35 0.15 7.91
C TRP A 9 -0.21 0.00 9.42
N ASN A 10 0.28 1.04 10.10
CA ASN A 10 0.67 0.97 11.49
C ASN A 10 -0.51 0.90 12.44
N GLN A 11 -1.61 1.60 12.12
CA GLN A 11 -2.75 1.72 13.04
C GLN A 11 -3.81 0.65 12.80
N GLU A 12 -3.95 0.16 11.55
CA GLU A 12 -5.06 -0.73 11.19
C GLU A 12 -4.58 -2.09 10.70
N TRP A 13 -3.69 -2.12 9.70
CA TRP A 13 -3.31 -3.39 9.07
C TRP A 13 -2.43 -4.27 9.96
N ARG A 14 -1.30 -3.73 10.42
CA ARG A 14 -0.27 -4.47 11.16
C ARG A 14 -0.81 -5.13 12.43
N PRO A 15 -1.66 -4.47 13.25
CA PRO A 15 -2.28 -5.12 14.41
C PRO A 15 -3.10 -6.36 14.02
N ILE A 16 -3.96 -6.23 13.01
CA ILE A 16 -4.83 -7.33 12.55
C ILE A 16 -3.98 -8.47 11.97
N TRP A 17 -2.98 -8.14 11.15
CA TRP A 17 -2.10 -9.15 10.57
C TRP A 17 -1.31 -9.91 11.64
N GLY A 18 -0.80 -9.23 12.66
CA GLY A 18 -0.06 -9.88 13.76
C GLY A 18 -0.91 -10.87 14.57
N GLU A 19 -2.23 -10.67 14.61
CA GLU A 19 -3.18 -11.62 15.18
C GLU A 19 -3.51 -12.73 14.16
N ALA A 20 -4.02 -12.36 12.99
CA ALA A 20 -4.49 -13.30 11.95
C ALA A 20 -3.38 -14.22 11.41
N SER A 21 -2.11 -13.80 11.42
CA SER A 21 -0.98 -14.62 10.97
C SER A 21 -0.66 -15.78 11.91
N LYS A 22 -1.20 -15.79 13.14
CA LYS A 22 -1.02 -16.90 14.11
C LYS A 22 -1.92 -18.09 13.83
N GLY A 23 -2.95 -17.92 13.00
CA GLY A 23 -3.90 -18.95 12.60
C GLY A 23 -5.32 -18.40 12.44
N PRO A 24 -6.13 -18.93 11.52
CA PRO A 24 -7.48 -18.41 11.21
C PRO A 24 -8.46 -18.51 12.38
N GLU A 25 -8.22 -19.40 13.34
CA GLU A 25 -9.01 -19.56 14.57
C GLU A 25 -8.63 -18.61 15.71
N SER A 26 -7.58 -17.78 15.53
CA SER A 26 -7.11 -16.85 16.57
C SER A 26 -7.91 -15.55 16.67
N VAL A 27 -8.85 -15.30 15.76
CA VAL A 27 -9.63 -14.05 15.70
C VAL A 27 -11.02 -14.32 15.12
N GLU A 28 -12.04 -13.54 15.52
CA GLU A 28 -13.39 -13.66 14.98
C GLU A 28 -13.42 -13.33 13.46
N PRO A 29 -13.83 -14.26 12.59
CA PRO A 29 -13.69 -14.12 11.14
C PRO A 29 -14.41 -12.92 10.53
N ASN A 30 -15.60 -12.55 11.02
CA ASN A 30 -16.36 -11.44 10.44
C ASN A 30 -15.73 -10.08 10.76
N ALA A 31 -15.22 -9.89 11.97
CA ALA A 31 -14.54 -8.68 12.40
C ALA A 31 -13.23 -8.47 11.63
N ILE A 32 -12.48 -9.53 11.31
CA ILE A 32 -11.31 -9.40 10.43
C ILE A 32 -11.75 -8.98 9.03
N LYS A 33 -12.78 -9.66 8.50
CA LYS A 33 -13.27 -9.41 7.13
C LYS A 33 -13.64 -7.94 6.94
N GLU A 34 -14.49 -7.38 7.82
CA GLU A 34 -14.91 -5.98 7.72
C GLU A 34 -13.73 -5.01 7.79
N LYS A 35 -12.78 -5.26 8.68
CA LYS A 35 -11.58 -4.43 8.79
C LYS A 35 -10.69 -4.54 7.54
N MET A 36 -10.50 -5.74 6.99
CA MET A 36 -9.70 -5.96 5.79
C MET A 36 -10.33 -5.31 4.56
N GLU A 37 -11.65 -5.41 4.40
CA GLU A 37 -12.40 -4.72 3.34
C GLU A 37 -12.23 -3.20 3.47
N LYS A 38 -12.36 -2.64 4.68
CA LYS A 38 -12.12 -1.22 4.93
C LYS A 38 -10.69 -0.80 4.58
N ILE A 39 -9.69 -1.55 5.01
CA ILE A 39 -8.28 -1.21 4.75
C ILE A 39 -7.98 -1.28 3.24
N SER A 40 -8.44 -2.34 2.55
CA SER A 40 -8.30 -2.46 1.10
C SER A 40 -8.86 -1.24 0.37
N ASN A 41 -10.04 -0.76 0.76
CA ASN A 41 -10.65 0.43 0.16
C ASN A 41 -9.81 1.69 0.40
N ARG A 42 -9.24 1.88 1.59
CA ARG A 42 -8.37 3.05 1.87
C ARG A 42 -7.09 3.05 1.02
N TYR A 43 -6.51 1.88 0.77
CA TYR A 43 -5.37 1.77 -0.16
C TYR A 43 -5.80 2.02 -1.61
N ASP A 44 -7.01 1.62 -2.00
CA ASP A 44 -7.59 1.92 -3.32
C ASP A 44 -7.80 3.43 -3.52
N GLU A 45 -8.31 4.12 -2.50
CA GLU A 45 -8.45 5.57 -2.49
C GLU A 45 -7.09 6.28 -2.64
N LEU A 46 -6.04 5.79 -1.96
CA LEU A 46 -4.69 6.30 -2.13
C LEU A 46 -4.16 6.09 -3.56
N SER A 47 -4.39 4.90 -4.14
CA SER A 47 -4.00 4.59 -5.53
C SER A 47 -4.71 5.52 -6.51
N THR A 48 -6.00 5.79 -6.28
CA THR A 48 -6.81 6.73 -7.07
C THR A 48 -6.30 8.17 -6.95
N LYS A 49 -6.06 8.65 -5.72
CA LYS A 49 -5.48 9.98 -5.46
C LYS A 49 -4.13 10.14 -6.18
N ASN A 50 -3.29 9.12 -6.13
CA ASN A 50 -1.98 9.11 -6.79
C ASN A 50 -2.11 9.13 -8.33
N THR A 51 -3.03 8.34 -8.90
CA THR A 51 -3.28 8.33 -10.35
C THR A 51 -3.83 9.66 -10.86
N GLY A 52 -4.65 10.33 -10.05
CA GLY A 52 -5.18 11.67 -10.35
C GLY A 52 -4.16 12.81 -10.17
N PHE A 53 -2.99 12.56 -9.58
CA PHE A 53 -1.96 13.57 -9.41
C PHE A 53 -1.23 13.86 -10.72
N LYS A 54 -1.55 15.01 -11.33
CA LYS A 54 -0.96 15.50 -12.60
C LYS A 54 0.17 16.51 -12.39
N GLY A 55 0.86 16.45 -11.24
CA GLY A 55 1.90 17.44 -10.90
C GLY A 55 3.09 17.42 -11.85
N SER A 56 3.42 16.26 -12.43
CA SER A 56 4.54 16.09 -13.37
C SER A 56 4.23 16.63 -14.77
N GLU A 57 2.96 16.64 -15.19
CA GLU A 57 2.54 17.09 -16.53
C GLU A 57 2.80 18.59 -16.77
N LYS A 58 2.83 19.39 -15.70
CA LYS A 58 3.01 20.85 -15.77
C LYS A 58 4.47 21.30 -15.63
N ARG A 59 5.43 20.38 -15.54
CA ARG A 59 6.85 20.69 -15.33
C ARG A 59 7.64 20.65 -16.65
N SER A 60 8.53 21.62 -16.83
CA SER A 60 9.46 21.69 -17.96
C SER A 60 10.80 20.99 -17.70
N ASP A 61 11.22 20.84 -16.42
CA ASP A 61 12.40 20.06 -16.04
C ASP A 61 12.13 18.57 -16.26
N SER A 62 12.80 18.00 -17.27
CA SER A 62 12.63 16.61 -17.71
C SER A 62 13.03 15.60 -16.64
N GLU A 63 14.08 15.91 -15.88
CA GLU A 63 14.60 15.02 -14.85
C GLU A 63 13.71 15.04 -13.59
N LEU A 64 13.19 16.22 -13.22
CA LEU A 64 12.19 16.34 -12.16
C LEU A 64 10.91 15.58 -12.53
N LYS A 65 10.48 15.71 -13.80
CA LYS A 65 9.32 14.99 -14.32
C LYS A 65 9.50 13.47 -14.24
N GLU A 66 10.64 12.95 -14.66
CA GLU A 66 10.97 11.52 -14.58
C GLU A 66 10.90 11.01 -13.13
N LYS A 67 11.49 11.74 -12.18
CA LYS A 67 11.47 11.37 -10.75
C LYS A 67 10.05 11.39 -10.19
N MET A 68 9.24 12.39 -10.52
CA MET A 68 7.83 12.47 -10.13
C MET A 68 7.00 11.33 -10.71
N ASP A 69 7.24 10.95 -11.97
CA ASP A 69 6.55 9.84 -12.62
C ASP A 69 6.96 8.50 -11.98
N LYS A 70 8.25 8.32 -11.65
CA LYS A 70 8.75 7.15 -10.93
C LYS A 70 8.14 7.02 -9.54
N PHE A 71 8.08 8.12 -8.78
CA PHE A 71 7.35 8.16 -7.51
C PHE A 71 5.90 7.69 -7.69
N ARG A 72 5.19 8.25 -8.67
CA ARG A 72 3.77 7.92 -8.92
C ARG A 72 3.60 6.44 -9.24
N VAL A 73 4.43 5.89 -10.11
CA VAL A 73 4.36 4.48 -10.50
C VAL A 73 4.64 3.57 -9.31
N GLU A 74 5.74 3.79 -8.58
CA GLU A 74 6.14 2.91 -7.49
C GLU A 74 5.18 3.02 -6.29
N PHE A 75 4.69 4.22 -5.98
CA PHE A 75 3.68 4.41 -4.93
C PHE A 75 2.32 3.79 -5.30
N GLY A 76 1.92 3.90 -6.57
CA GLY A 76 0.71 3.24 -7.08
C GLY A 76 0.81 1.72 -6.98
N LEU A 77 1.97 1.14 -7.30
CA LEU A 77 2.21 -0.29 -7.11
C LEU A 77 2.18 -0.69 -5.63
N ALA A 78 2.80 0.11 -4.75
CA ALA A 78 2.81 -0.15 -3.31
C ALA A 78 1.38 -0.22 -2.74
N THR A 79 0.55 0.78 -3.02
CA THR A 79 -0.85 0.84 -2.58
C THR A 79 -1.67 -0.32 -3.15
N ASN A 80 -1.51 -0.65 -4.43
CA ASN A 80 -2.19 -1.79 -5.05
C ASN A 80 -1.83 -3.13 -4.40
N TYR A 81 -0.56 -3.36 -4.06
CA TYR A 81 -0.17 -4.59 -3.38
C TYR A 81 -0.73 -4.69 -1.95
N ARG A 82 -0.84 -3.58 -1.21
CA ARG A 82 -1.56 -3.59 0.09
C ARG A 82 -3.03 -3.92 -0.08
N ASN A 83 -3.69 -3.31 -1.06
CA ASN A 83 -5.08 -3.60 -1.38
C ASN A 83 -5.28 -5.10 -1.69
N ASN A 84 -4.41 -5.67 -2.54
CA ASN A 84 -4.45 -7.08 -2.90
C ASN A 84 -4.26 -8.01 -1.69
N ALA A 85 -3.38 -7.65 -0.76
CA ALA A 85 -3.23 -8.41 0.47
C ALA A 85 -4.56 -8.47 1.25
N GLY A 86 -5.31 -7.36 1.34
CA GLY A 86 -6.60 -7.32 2.07
C GLY A 86 -7.70 -8.10 1.38
N LYS A 87 -7.71 -8.04 0.05
CA LYS A 87 -8.61 -8.85 -0.78
C LYS A 87 -8.31 -10.34 -0.64
N ALA A 88 -7.04 -10.75 -0.62
CA ALA A 88 -6.67 -12.15 -0.45
C ALA A 88 -7.15 -12.69 0.91
N VAL A 89 -6.89 -11.98 2.01
CA VAL A 89 -7.39 -12.38 3.35
C VAL A 89 -8.92 -12.48 3.34
N THR A 90 -9.59 -11.48 2.76
CA THR A 90 -11.06 -11.47 2.63
C THR A 90 -11.60 -12.66 1.82
N GLN A 91 -10.92 -13.06 0.74
CA GLN A 91 -11.29 -14.24 -0.05
C GLN A 91 -11.17 -15.54 0.74
N GLY A 92 -10.10 -15.68 1.52
CA GLY A 92 -9.90 -16.85 2.39
C GLY A 92 -10.98 -16.95 3.46
N LEU A 93 -11.33 -15.82 4.10
CA LEU A 93 -12.41 -15.75 5.10
C LEU A 93 -13.80 -16.03 4.50
N LYS A 94 -14.01 -15.72 3.22
CA LYS A 94 -15.25 -16.03 2.49
C LYS A 94 -15.31 -17.48 1.97
N GLY A 95 -14.25 -18.27 2.14
CA GLY A 95 -14.16 -19.63 1.59
C GLY A 95 -14.09 -19.68 0.06
N ILE A 96 -13.75 -18.56 -0.61
CA ILE A 96 -13.61 -18.51 -2.08
C ILE A 96 -12.39 -19.30 -2.54
N ALA A 97 -11.36 -19.39 -1.69
CA ALA A 97 -10.14 -20.14 -1.93
C ALA A 97 -9.55 -20.60 -0.59
N PRO A 98 -8.65 -21.60 -0.58
CA PRO A 98 -8.03 -22.09 0.65
C PRO A 98 -7.34 -20.97 1.45
N MET A 99 -7.68 -20.83 2.73
CA MET A 99 -7.18 -19.75 3.59
C MET A 99 -5.64 -19.72 3.66
N LYS A 100 -5.00 -20.90 3.70
CA LYS A 100 -3.54 -21.00 3.71
C LYS A 100 -2.89 -20.32 2.49
N GLU A 101 -3.35 -20.65 1.28
CA GLU A 101 -2.84 -20.07 0.04
C GLU A 101 -3.07 -18.56 0.00
N ARG A 102 -4.24 -18.11 0.46
CA ARG A 102 -4.57 -16.68 0.51
C ARG A 102 -3.70 -15.91 1.50
N MET A 103 -3.33 -16.51 2.63
CA MET A 103 -2.39 -15.93 3.59
C MET A 103 -0.97 -15.83 3.01
N GLU A 104 -0.52 -16.85 2.27
CA GLU A 104 0.76 -16.82 1.56
C GLU A 104 0.78 -15.72 0.48
N GLU A 105 -0.30 -15.58 -0.29
CA GLU A 105 -0.46 -14.51 -1.29
C GLU A 105 -0.48 -13.11 -0.65
N ALA A 106 -1.18 -12.95 0.48
CA ALA A 106 -1.20 -11.71 1.22
C ALA A 106 0.19 -11.34 1.74
N GLN A 107 0.94 -12.31 2.28
CA GLN A 107 2.31 -12.08 2.74
C GLN A 107 3.26 -11.70 1.60
N LYS A 108 3.14 -12.36 0.44
CA LYS A 108 3.93 -12.00 -0.76
C LYS A 108 3.60 -10.58 -1.23
N SER A 109 2.32 -10.23 -1.25
CA SER A 109 1.87 -8.89 -1.63
C SER A 109 2.37 -7.82 -0.65
N ILE A 110 2.37 -8.08 0.65
CA ILE A 110 2.97 -7.20 1.67
C ILE A 110 4.45 -6.93 1.37
N LYS A 111 5.24 -7.97 1.09
CA LYS A 111 6.67 -7.81 0.78
C LYS A 111 6.91 -6.97 -0.49
N LEU A 112 6.17 -7.27 -1.56
CA LEU A 112 6.25 -6.49 -2.80
C LEU A 112 5.84 -5.03 -2.57
N SER A 113 4.84 -4.81 -1.73
CA SER A 113 4.43 -3.46 -1.36
C SER A 113 5.53 -2.68 -0.66
N ASP A 114 6.24 -3.30 0.29
CA ASP A 114 7.37 -2.68 1.01
C ASP A 114 8.50 -2.28 0.04
N GLU A 115 8.88 -3.18 -0.89
CA GLU A 115 9.90 -2.88 -1.90
C GLU A 115 9.52 -1.69 -2.78
N LYS A 116 8.24 -1.63 -3.18
CA LYS A 116 7.71 -0.56 -4.03
C LYS A 116 7.61 0.76 -3.29
N PHE A 117 7.19 0.73 -2.03
CA PHE A 117 7.13 1.91 -1.19
C PHE A 117 8.50 2.51 -0.93
N LEU A 118 9.52 1.69 -0.65
CA LEU A 118 10.91 2.17 -0.49
C LEU A 118 11.42 2.89 -1.74
N LYS A 119 11.14 2.36 -2.94
CA LYS A 119 11.49 3.02 -4.20
C LYS A 119 10.76 4.35 -4.39
N ALA A 120 9.48 4.41 -4.02
CA ALA A 120 8.72 5.65 -4.05
C ALA A 120 9.32 6.71 -3.11
N VAL A 121 9.61 6.34 -1.86
CA VAL A 121 10.23 7.26 -0.88
C VAL A 121 11.60 7.75 -1.35
N ALA A 122 12.42 6.88 -1.95
CA ALA A 122 13.70 7.30 -2.53
C ALA A 122 13.51 8.33 -3.65
N SER A 123 12.57 8.11 -4.57
CA SER A 123 12.24 9.10 -5.60
C SER A 123 11.67 10.41 -5.03
N LEU A 124 10.93 10.36 -3.93
CA LEU A 124 10.46 11.57 -3.23
C LEU A 124 11.64 12.38 -2.67
N ALA A 125 12.59 11.72 -2.02
CA ALA A 125 13.77 12.40 -1.48
C ALA A 125 14.59 13.09 -2.59
N GLU A 126 14.77 12.43 -3.74
CA GLU A 126 15.44 13.02 -4.91
C GLU A 126 14.68 14.24 -5.47
N ILE A 127 13.35 14.22 -5.45
CA ILE A 127 12.50 15.36 -5.85
C ILE A 127 12.70 16.53 -4.89
N GLU A 128 12.66 16.26 -3.59
CA GLU A 128 12.79 17.27 -2.53
C GLU A 128 14.16 17.93 -2.56
N GLU A 129 15.23 17.14 -2.72
CA GLU A 129 16.59 17.63 -2.90
C GLU A 129 16.67 18.60 -4.10
N LYS A 130 16.12 18.21 -5.26
CA LYS A 130 16.08 19.06 -6.45
C LYS A 130 15.30 20.35 -6.25
N LEU A 131 14.23 20.29 -5.46
CA LEU A 131 13.40 21.46 -5.15
C LEU A 131 13.98 22.31 -4.01
N GLY A 132 15.11 21.92 -3.41
CA GLY A 132 15.70 22.60 -2.26
C GLY A 132 14.87 22.48 -0.98
N VAL A 133 13.94 21.52 -0.92
CA VAL A 133 13.12 21.24 0.26
C VAL A 133 13.94 20.35 1.18
N LYS A 134 14.29 20.87 2.36
CA LYS A 134 14.90 20.08 3.44
C LYS A 134 13.83 19.69 4.44
N HIS A 135 13.70 18.40 4.71
CA HIS A 135 12.97 17.96 5.90
C HIS A 135 13.70 18.47 7.15
N LYS A 136 12.99 19.20 8.00
CA LYS A 136 13.43 19.51 9.36
C LYS A 136 13.09 18.35 10.28
#